data_AF-A0A2X2C0U4-F1
#
_entry.id   AF-A0A2X2C0U4-F1
#
_cell.length_a   1.000
_cell.length_b   1.000
_cell.length_c   1.000
_cell.angle_alpha   90.00
_cell.angle_beta   90.00
_cell.angle_gamma   90.00
#
_symmetry.space_group_name_H-M   'P 1'
#
loop_
_entity.id
_entity.type
_entity.pdbx_description
1 polymer ?
#
loop_
_entity_poly.entity_id
_entity_poly.type
_entity_poly.pdbx_seq_one_letter_code
_entity_poly.pdbx_strand_id
1 'polypeptide(L)'
;MGGLKKNWDNLYISPDKYIENLNLAINMADISQLPIALFNYPLCHLPNSLWKYTIQSISDWKNYYPNECDQCKMKSHCGGYFSSSYGKYHQTARAIL
;
A
#
# COMPACT_ATOMS: atom_id res chain seq x y z
N MET A 1 16.90 -11.15 -3.29
CA MET A 1 15.67 -10.99 -2.48
C MET A 1 15.33 -12.34 -1.84
N GLY A 2 15.51 -12.52 -0.54
CA GLY A 2 15.29 -13.84 0.09
C GLY A 2 15.15 -13.84 1.61
N GLY A 3 15.73 -12.88 2.33
CA GLY A 3 15.62 -12.80 3.79
C GLY A 3 14.21 -12.47 4.28
N LEU A 4 13.47 -11.61 3.55
CA LEU A 4 12.16 -11.12 4.00
C LEU A 4 11.09 -12.21 4.03
N LYS A 5 11.09 -13.13 3.04
CA LYS A 5 10.11 -14.24 2.98
C LYS A 5 10.32 -15.27 4.11
N LYS A 6 11.57 -15.48 4.54
CA LYS A 6 11.91 -16.42 5.62
C LYS A 6 11.51 -15.91 7.00
N ASN A 7 11.55 -14.61 7.20
CA ASN A 7 11.30 -13.96 8.50
C ASN A 7 10.02 -13.12 8.50
N TRP A 8 9.09 -13.38 7.56
CA TRP A 8 7.91 -12.55 7.36
C TRP A 8 7.11 -12.37 8.66
N ASP A 9 6.84 -13.45 9.38
CA ASP A 9 6.01 -13.41 10.59
C ASP A 9 6.63 -12.55 11.71
N ASN A 10 7.96 -12.38 11.69
CA ASN A 10 8.69 -11.55 12.66
C ASN A 10 8.85 -10.09 12.20
N LEU A 11 8.75 -9.83 10.89
CA LEU A 11 9.00 -8.51 10.29
C LEU A 11 7.72 -7.80 9.87
N TYR A 12 6.63 -8.55 9.71
CA TYR A 12 5.37 -8.01 9.24
C TYR A 12 4.70 -7.16 10.32
N ILE A 13 4.34 -5.95 9.93
CA ILE A 13 3.53 -5.03 10.73
C ILE A 13 2.31 -4.65 9.89
N SER A 14 1.11 -4.86 10.45
CA SER A 14 -0.14 -4.45 9.78
C SER A 14 -0.17 -2.93 9.60
N PRO A 15 -0.66 -2.41 8.45
CA PRO A 15 -0.92 -0.98 8.27
C PRO A 15 -1.67 -0.31 9.41
N ASP A 16 -2.66 -0.99 9.97
CA ASP A 16 -3.48 -0.44 11.05
C ASP A 16 -2.64 -0.11 12.31
N LYS A 17 -1.46 -0.73 12.51
CA LYS A 17 -0.57 -0.43 13.64
C LYS A 17 0.25 0.84 13.47
N TYR A 18 0.45 1.31 12.24
CA TYR A 18 1.31 2.48 11.97
C TYR A 18 0.58 3.61 11.23
N ILE A 19 -0.70 3.44 10.90
CA ILE A 19 -1.41 4.40 10.06
C ILE A 19 -1.52 5.79 10.70
N GLU A 20 -1.65 5.87 12.02
CA GLU A 20 -1.65 7.15 12.75
C GLU A 20 -0.30 7.86 12.64
N ASN A 21 0.80 7.12 12.82
CA ASN A 21 2.16 7.64 12.66
C ASN A 21 2.43 8.08 11.21
N LEU A 22 1.92 7.31 10.23
CA LEU A 22 2.03 7.66 8.82
C LEU A 22 1.28 8.96 8.49
N ASN A 23 0.04 9.10 8.99
CA ASN A 23 -0.74 10.33 8.85
C ASN A 23 0.00 11.54 9.46
N LEU A 24 0.52 11.39 10.68
CA LEU A 24 1.27 12.45 11.36
C LEU A 24 2.52 12.86 10.57
N ALA A 25 3.31 11.89 10.11
CA ALA A 25 4.51 12.15 9.32
C ALA A 25 4.18 12.87 7.99
N ILE A 26 3.12 12.45 7.32
CA ILE A 26 2.68 13.09 6.08
C ILE A 26 2.22 14.52 6.33
N ASN A 27 1.40 14.74 7.36
CA ASN A 27 0.93 16.08 7.72
C ASN A 27 2.09 17.02 8.07
N MET A 28 3.09 16.53 8.81
CA MET A 28 4.29 17.31 9.13
C MET A 28 5.07 17.68 7.87
N ALA A 29 5.24 16.75 6.93
CA ALA A 29 5.92 17.01 5.66
C ALA A 29 5.15 18.02 4.80
N ASP A 30 3.83 17.88 4.71
CA ASP A 30 2.93 18.74 3.94
C ASP A 30 2.97 20.19 4.45
N ILE A 31 2.84 20.39 5.78
CA ILE A 31 2.95 21.73 6.42
C ILE A 31 4.35 22.33 6.21
N SER A 32 5.38 21.48 6.20
CA SER A 32 6.76 21.90 5.95
C SER A 32 7.08 22.12 4.47
N GLN A 33 6.09 21.98 3.57
CA GLN A 33 6.25 22.09 2.13
C GLN A 33 7.30 21.14 1.55
N LEU A 34 7.50 19.98 2.20
CA LEU A 34 8.38 18.93 1.72
C LEU A 34 7.62 18.03 0.74
N PRO A 35 8.20 17.73 -0.45
CA PRO A 35 7.56 16.83 -1.39
C PRO A 35 7.45 15.44 -0.77
N ILE A 36 6.25 14.86 -0.79
CA ILE A 36 5.98 13.54 -0.23
C ILE A 36 5.15 12.70 -1.19
N ALA A 37 5.51 11.42 -1.29
CA ALA A 37 4.83 10.44 -2.13
C ALA A 37 4.85 9.05 -1.48
N LEU A 38 3.72 8.36 -1.54
CA LEU A 38 3.55 6.96 -1.16
C LEU A 38 3.57 6.10 -2.43
N PHE A 39 4.70 5.47 -2.71
CA PHE A 39 4.87 4.70 -3.92
C PHE A 39 4.25 3.30 -3.81
N ASN A 40 3.40 2.95 -4.78
CA ASN A 40 2.85 1.60 -4.98
C ASN A 40 2.19 1.02 -3.73
N TYR A 41 1.53 1.89 -2.95
CA TYR A 41 0.87 1.50 -1.72
C TYR A 41 -0.61 1.17 -2.02
N PRO A 42 -1.16 0.03 -1.57
CA PRO A 42 -2.56 -0.29 -1.82
C PRO A 42 -3.49 0.69 -1.09
N LEU A 43 -4.40 1.32 -1.84
CA LEU A 43 -5.31 2.35 -1.30
C LEU A 43 -6.18 1.86 -0.14
N CYS A 44 -6.55 0.58 -0.16
CA CYS A 44 -7.35 -0.04 0.89
C CYS A 44 -6.68 -0.11 2.27
N HIS A 45 -5.41 0.25 2.36
CA HIS A 45 -4.64 0.36 3.60
C HIS A 45 -4.42 1.80 4.07
N LEU A 46 -4.96 2.78 3.34
CA LEU A 46 -4.82 4.19 3.63
C LEU A 46 -6.19 4.85 3.86
N PRO A 47 -6.29 5.81 4.79
CA PRO A 47 -7.38 6.77 4.81
C PRO A 47 -7.48 7.51 3.47
N ASN A 48 -8.70 7.83 3.04
CA ASN A 48 -8.96 8.52 1.78
C ASN A 48 -8.23 9.87 1.69
N SER A 49 -8.01 10.55 2.82
CA SER A 49 -7.26 11.81 2.90
C SER A 49 -5.80 11.68 2.42
N LEU A 50 -5.21 10.48 2.50
CA LEU A 50 -3.84 10.22 2.09
C LEU A 50 -3.72 9.79 0.63
N TRP A 51 -4.82 9.48 -0.07
CA TRP A 51 -4.76 8.95 -1.44
C TRP A 51 -4.11 9.94 -2.42
N LYS A 52 -4.26 11.24 -2.19
CA LYS A 52 -3.62 12.29 -3.00
C LYS A 52 -2.09 12.24 -3.01
N TYR A 53 -1.48 11.56 -2.02
CA TYR A 53 -0.03 11.38 -1.96
C TYR A 53 0.44 10.08 -2.62
N THR A 54 -0.46 9.25 -3.12
CA THR A 54 -0.10 7.94 -3.68
C THR A 54 0.31 8.03 -5.15
N ILE A 55 1.32 7.26 -5.52
CA ILE A 55 1.83 7.20 -6.90
C ILE A 55 2.03 5.74 -7.29
N GLN A 56 1.39 5.31 -8.38
CA GLN A 56 1.71 4.06 -9.06
C GLN A 56 2.90 4.33 -9.99
N SER A 57 4.07 3.80 -9.64
CA SER A 57 5.34 4.07 -10.32
C SER A 57 6.01 2.83 -10.92
N ILE A 58 5.30 1.70 -10.94
CA ILE A 58 5.79 0.44 -11.51
C ILE A 58 4.90 0.00 -12.67
N SER A 59 5.50 -0.74 -13.61
CA SER A 59 4.80 -1.33 -14.74
C SER A 59 3.72 -2.31 -14.30
N ASP A 60 2.63 -2.38 -15.07
CA ASP A 60 1.45 -3.20 -14.75
C ASP A 60 1.75 -4.66 -14.45
N TRP A 61 2.72 -5.27 -15.15
CA TRP A 61 3.12 -6.66 -14.93
C TRP A 61 3.75 -6.92 -13.55
N LYS A 62 4.20 -5.86 -12.85
CA LYS A 62 4.69 -5.93 -11.47
C LYS A 62 3.59 -5.76 -10.44
N ASN A 63 2.40 -5.33 -10.84
CA ASN A 63 1.25 -5.21 -9.97
C ASN A 63 0.53 -6.56 -9.86
N TYR A 64 0.09 -6.85 -8.65
CA TYR A 64 -0.75 -7.99 -8.30
C TYR A 64 -1.97 -7.50 -7.53
N TYR A 65 -3.12 -8.03 -7.90
CA TYR A 65 -4.40 -7.77 -7.27
C TYR A 65 -5.00 -9.11 -6.83
N PRO A 66 -5.11 -9.36 -5.52
CA PRO A 66 -5.85 -10.50 -4.97
C PRO A 66 -7.31 -10.51 -5.42
N ASN A 67 -7.99 -11.65 -5.29
CA ASN A 67 -9.38 -11.83 -5.75
C ASN A 67 -10.34 -10.81 -5.11
N GLU A 68 -10.06 -10.38 -3.87
CA GLU A 68 -10.84 -9.35 -3.17
C GLU A 68 -10.83 -8.01 -3.92
N CYS A 69 -9.78 -7.73 -4.70
CA CYS A 69 -9.69 -6.51 -5.48
C CYS A 69 -10.62 -6.51 -6.71
N ASP A 70 -11.18 -7.64 -7.14
CA ASP A 70 -11.96 -7.71 -8.39
C ASP A 70 -13.27 -6.92 -8.35
N GLN A 71 -13.83 -6.72 -7.15
CA GLN A 71 -15.02 -5.89 -6.93
C GLN A 71 -14.67 -4.47 -6.46
N CYS A 72 -13.38 -4.11 -6.38
CA CYS A 72 -12.94 -2.83 -5.83
C CYS A 72 -13.10 -1.70 -6.85
N LYS A 73 -13.92 -0.70 -6.53
CA LYS A 73 -14.15 0.49 -7.37
C LYS A 73 -12.89 1.32 -7.61
N MET A 74 -11.94 1.25 -6.69
CA MET A 74 -10.68 2.01 -6.77
C MET A 74 -9.54 1.22 -7.42
N LYS A 75 -9.78 0.01 -7.96
CA LYS A 75 -8.72 -0.85 -8.55
C LYS A 75 -7.90 -0.12 -9.62
N SER A 76 -8.54 0.64 -10.50
CA SER A 76 -7.89 1.40 -11.58
C SER A 76 -6.99 2.55 -11.11
N HIS A 77 -7.13 2.98 -9.85
CA HIS A 77 -6.33 4.05 -9.25
C HIS A 77 -5.35 3.54 -8.18
N CYS A 78 -5.38 2.23 -7.91
CA CYS A 78 -4.62 1.61 -6.85
C CYS A 78 -3.27 1.13 -7.36
N GLY A 79 -2.20 1.30 -6.56
CA GLY A 79 -0.90 0.71 -6.88
C GLY A 79 -0.83 -0.81 -6.69
N GLY A 80 -1.86 -1.43 -6.12
CA GLY A 80 -1.91 -2.86 -5.87
C GLY A 80 -0.76 -3.37 -4.99
N TYR A 81 -0.48 -4.66 -5.10
CA TYR A 81 0.63 -5.32 -4.43
C TYR A 81 1.72 -5.67 -5.44
N PHE A 82 2.91 -6.04 -4.97
CA PHE A 82 3.96 -6.54 -5.86
C PHE A 82 3.67 -7.98 -6.29
N SER A 83 3.84 -8.30 -7.58
CA SER A 83 3.66 -9.65 -8.12
C SER A 83 4.59 -10.70 -7.50
N SER A 84 5.74 -10.29 -6.96
CA SER A 84 6.62 -11.16 -6.17
C SER A 84 6.02 -11.66 -4.84
N SER A 85 4.91 -11.03 -4.41
CA SER A 85 4.09 -11.38 -3.25
C SER A 85 2.79 -12.08 -3.66
N TYR A 86 2.70 -12.67 -4.84
CA TYR A 86 1.51 -13.42 -5.26
C TYR A 86 1.14 -14.50 -4.22
N GLY A 87 -0.12 -14.46 -3.76
CA GLY A 87 -0.72 -15.44 -2.83
C GLY A 87 -0.19 -15.46 -1.39
N LYS A 88 0.99 -14.89 -1.11
CA LYS A 88 1.57 -14.80 0.24
C LYS A 88 2.51 -13.61 0.34
N TYR A 89 2.73 -13.10 1.56
CA TYR A 89 3.66 -11.99 1.84
C TYR A 89 3.16 -10.63 1.34
N HIS A 90 1.86 -10.41 1.51
CA HIS A 90 1.20 -9.12 1.35
C HIS A 90 0.14 -8.94 2.45
N GLN A 91 -0.31 -7.72 2.67
CA GLN A 91 -1.42 -7.42 3.56
C GLN A 91 -2.73 -7.97 2.98
N THR A 92 -3.68 -8.37 3.83
CA THR A 92 -5.01 -8.81 3.40
C THR A 92 -5.75 -7.67 2.70
N ALA A 93 -6.11 -7.87 1.43
CA ALA A 93 -6.79 -6.85 0.64
C ALA A 93 -8.20 -6.57 1.17
N ARG A 94 -8.59 -5.29 1.18
CA ARG A 94 -9.93 -4.83 1.61
C ARG A 94 -10.58 -4.08 0.46
N ALA A 95 -11.58 -4.69 -0.19
CA ALA A 95 -12.25 -4.05 -1.31
C ALA A 95 -12.91 -2.73 -0.89
N ILE A 96 -12.75 -1.68 -1.70
CA ILE A 96 -13.49 -0.43 -1.54
C ILE A 96 -14.67 -0.51 -2.51
N LEU A 97 -15.87 -0.65 -1.93
CA LEU A 97 -17.13 -0.85 -2.65
C LEU A 97 -17.90 0.43 -2.89
#